data_AF-A0A6P4ID00-F1
#
_entry.id   AF-A0A6P4ID00-F1
#
_cell.length_a   1.000
_cell.length_b   1.000
_cell.length_c   1.000
_cell.angle_alpha   90.00
_cell.angle_beta   90.00
_cell.angle_gamma   90.00
#
_symmetry.space_group_name_H-M   'P 1'
#
loop_
_entity.id
_entity.type
_entity.pdbx_description
1 polymer ?
#
loop_
_entity_poly.entity_id
_entity_poly.type
_entity_poly.pdbx_seq_one_letter_code
_entity_poly.pdbx_strand_id
1 'polypeptide(L)'
;MVKAIELLNDESIEEDYFPHDDNSEHYMELLGSMTFPNVQLVRCAAHTLQLCVYDVNKQSEIAEIVGVCRRLSKVLRTGKYRRTLMDSNKPIPTLDVTTRWNSTYMMLSKLFELKEFIETQTTIDIDVDWIWVEQYISAFKDAYEATLKLQQEQLAYSDF
;
A
#
# COMPACT_ATOMS: atom_id res chain seq x y z
N MET A 1 30.09 -29.78 0.61
CA MET A 1 29.68 -29.18 1.89
C MET A 1 30.81 -29.06 2.91
N VAL A 2 31.89 -29.84 2.84
CA VAL A 2 33.03 -29.74 3.80
C VAL A 2 33.92 -28.51 3.53
N LYS A 3 34.20 -28.18 2.25
CA LYS A 3 35.03 -27.02 1.87
C LYS A 3 34.51 -25.64 2.29
N ALA A 4 33.20 -25.50 2.47
CA ALA A 4 32.60 -24.23 2.89
C ALA A 4 32.71 -24.01 4.40
N ILE A 5 32.85 -25.10 5.17
CA ILE A 5 33.00 -25.07 6.63
C ILE A 5 34.46 -24.81 7.01
N GLU A 6 35.42 -25.32 6.23
CA GLU A 6 36.86 -25.04 6.41
C GLU A 6 37.21 -23.56 6.18
N LEU A 7 36.51 -22.87 5.26
CA LEU A 7 36.68 -21.43 5.03
C LEU A 7 36.11 -20.54 6.15
N LEU A 8 35.21 -21.07 6.98
CA LEU A 8 34.62 -20.35 8.12
C LEU A 8 35.42 -20.57 9.42
N ASN A 9 36.35 -21.53 9.42
CA ASN A 9 37.14 -21.91 10.60
C ASN A 9 38.62 -21.51 10.47
N ASP A 10 38.96 -20.75 9.43
CA ASP A 10 40.32 -20.21 9.26
C ASP A 10 40.42 -18.88 10.03
N GLU A 11 40.78 -18.98 11.32
CA GLU A 11 41.03 -17.84 12.22
C GLU A 11 42.17 -16.93 11.73
N SER A 12 42.86 -17.26 10.63
CA SER A 12 43.90 -16.42 10.03
C SER A 12 43.39 -15.39 8.99
N ILE A 13 42.09 -15.40 8.66
CA ILE A 13 41.50 -14.47 7.67
C ILE A 13 40.90 -13.21 8.33
N GLU A 14 40.72 -13.20 9.65
CA GLU A 14 40.00 -12.11 10.34
C GLU A 14 40.80 -10.82 10.59
N GLU A 15 42.13 -10.81 10.50
CA GLU A 15 42.88 -9.66 11.06
C GLU A 15 43.25 -8.52 10.09
N ASP A 16 43.05 -8.61 8.75
CA ASP A 16 43.66 -7.59 7.87
C ASP A 16 42.89 -7.17 6.60
N TYR A 17 41.58 -7.48 6.48
CA TYR A 17 40.80 -7.11 5.27
C TYR A 17 39.79 -5.97 5.43
N PHE A 18 39.55 -5.49 6.64
CA PHE A 18 38.80 -4.25 6.83
C PHE A 18 39.81 -3.12 7.07
N PRO A 19 40.04 -2.21 6.10
CA PRO A 19 40.83 -1.02 6.39
C PRO A 19 40.20 -0.35 7.61
N HIS A 20 41.01 -0.13 8.65
CA HIS A 20 40.63 0.63 9.84
C HIS A 20 40.17 2.01 9.36
N ASP A 21 38.86 2.17 9.17
CA ASP A 21 38.25 3.43 8.81
C ASP A 21 38.18 4.26 10.09
N ASP A 22 39.26 4.99 10.38
CA ASP A 22 39.36 5.98 11.48
C ASP A 22 38.12 6.90 11.52
N ASN A 23 37.48 7.09 10.37
CA ASN A 23 36.27 7.88 10.25
C ASN A 23 35.06 7.22 10.95
N SER A 24 34.94 5.89 10.91
CA SER A 24 33.86 5.13 11.57
C SER A 24 33.87 5.31 13.09
N GLU A 25 35.06 5.17 13.71
CA GLU A 25 35.22 5.39 15.15
C GLU A 25 34.92 6.84 15.53
N HIS A 26 35.39 7.79 14.73
CA HIS A 26 35.10 9.21 14.89
C HIS A 26 33.60 9.53 14.79
N TYR A 27 32.86 8.93 13.84
CA TYR A 27 31.40 9.12 13.75
C TYR A 27 30.67 8.52 14.95
N MET A 28 31.11 7.37 15.47
CA MET A 28 30.52 6.76 16.65
C MET A 28 30.78 7.58 17.92
N GLU A 29 31.99 8.14 18.07
CA GLU A 29 32.31 9.06 19.17
C GLU A 29 31.49 10.35 19.08
N LEU A 30 31.35 10.91 17.86
CA LEU A 30 30.52 12.07 17.61
C LEU A 30 29.04 11.81 17.95
N LEU A 31 28.49 10.67 17.52
CA LEU A 31 27.12 10.24 17.87
C LEU A 31 26.95 10.04 19.38
N GLY A 32 27.97 9.50 20.07
CA GLY A 32 27.97 9.35 21.53
C GLY A 32 28.03 10.68 22.28
N SER A 33 28.66 11.70 21.69
CA SER A 33 28.73 13.07 22.23
C SER A 33 27.46 13.90 21.97
N MET A 34 26.62 13.47 21.02
CA MET A 34 25.37 14.14 20.70
C MET A 34 24.33 13.92 21.80
N THR A 35 23.79 15.01 22.34
CA THR A 35 22.60 14.97 23.18
C THR A 35 21.38 14.88 22.28
N PHE A 36 20.90 13.67 22.03
CA PHE A 36 19.64 13.50 21.31
C PHE A 36 18.50 14.05 22.18
N PRO A 37 17.66 14.97 21.65
CA PRO A 37 16.43 15.31 22.35
C PRO A 37 15.62 14.03 22.58
N ASN A 38 14.99 13.93 23.75
CA ASN A 38 14.17 12.77 24.09
C ASN A 38 12.94 12.73 23.16
N VAL A 39 13.05 12.01 22.03
CA VAL A 39 11.95 11.82 21.07
C VAL A 39 10.99 10.79 21.66
N GLN A 40 10.01 11.29 22.39
CA GLN A 40 9.01 10.43 23.05
C GLN A 40 7.95 9.89 22.09
N LEU A 41 7.74 10.55 20.94
CA LEU A 41 6.69 10.19 19.99
C LEU A 41 7.06 10.58 18.56
N VAL A 42 6.84 9.64 17.64
CA VAL A 42 6.96 9.85 16.20
C VAL A 42 5.62 9.49 15.58
N ARG A 43 5.09 10.35 14.70
CA ARG A 43 3.85 10.04 13.97
C ARG A 43 4.16 9.05 12.86
N CYS A 44 3.31 8.04 12.72
CA CYS A 44 3.44 7.06 11.64
C CYS A 44 3.13 7.72 10.28
N ALA A 45 4.10 7.78 9.38
CA ALA A 45 3.96 8.38 8.06
C ALA A 45 2.83 7.72 7.24
N ALA A 46 2.70 6.39 7.29
CA ALA A 46 1.59 5.67 6.65
C ALA A 46 0.23 6.09 7.21
N HIS A 47 0.14 6.31 8.52
CA HIS A 47 -1.10 6.78 9.16
C HIS A 47 -1.43 8.22 8.74
N THR A 48 -0.43 9.10 8.68
CA THR A 48 -0.60 10.49 8.23
C THR A 48 -1.10 10.53 6.78
N LEU A 49 -0.47 9.80 5.86
CA LEU A 49 -0.92 9.73 4.47
C LEU A 49 -2.33 9.15 4.35
N GLN A 50 -2.65 8.14 5.17
CA GLN A 50 -3.99 7.59 5.26
C GLN A 50 -5.04 8.62 5.69
N LEU A 51 -4.71 9.52 6.63
CA LEU A 51 -5.62 10.59 7.04
C LEU A 51 -5.83 11.62 5.93
N CYS A 52 -4.79 11.99 5.18
CA CYS A 52 -4.89 12.92 4.06
C CYS A 52 -5.92 12.46 3.02
N VAL A 53 -5.81 11.20 2.55
CA VAL A 53 -6.77 10.67 1.55
C VAL A 53 -8.14 10.43 2.17
N TYR A 54 -8.19 10.03 3.43
CA TYR A 54 -9.46 9.85 4.15
C TYR A 54 -10.25 11.15 4.25
N ASP A 55 -9.59 12.28 4.46
CA ASP A 55 -10.26 13.60 4.54
C ASP A 55 -10.78 14.06 3.18
N VAL A 56 -10.09 13.73 2.08
CA VAL A 56 -10.62 13.94 0.73
C VAL A 56 -11.86 13.07 0.50
N ASN A 57 -11.79 11.77 0.84
CA ASN A 57 -12.90 10.83 0.65
C ASN A 57 -14.14 11.11 1.50
N LYS A 58 -14.02 11.95 2.53
CA LYS A 58 -15.15 12.43 3.33
C LYS A 58 -15.96 13.54 2.66
N GLN A 59 -15.39 14.22 1.66
CA GLN A 59 -16.11 15.27 0.94
C GLN A 59 -17.38 14.66 0.32
N SER A 60 -18.52 15.33 0.47
CA SER A 60 -19.85 14.81 0.16
C SER A 60 -19.93 14.23 -1.26
N GLU A 61 -19.39 14.97 -2.21
CA GLU A 61 -19.39 14.68 -3.64
C GLU A 61 -18.61 13.39 -3.93
N ILE A 62 -17.43 13.24 -3.33
CA ILE A 62 -16.59 12.04 -3.46
C ILE A 62 -17.24 10.86 -2.74
N ALA A 63 -17.72 11.08 -1.52
CA ALA A 63 -18.35 10.06 -0.70
C ALA A 63 -19.59 9.46 -1.39
N GLU A 64 -20.37 10.29 -2.10
CA GLU A 64 -21.53 9.86 -2.87
C GLU A 64 -21.14 8.94 -4.03
N ILE A 65 -20.17 9.34 -4.86
CA ILE A 65 -19.71 8.53 -6.00
C ILE A 65 -19.08 7.21 -5.53
N VAL A 66 -18.25 7.25 -4.48
CA VAL A 66 -17.72 6.02 -3.86
C VAL A 66 -18.87 5.17 -3.30
N GLY A 67 -19.91 5.80 -2.74
CA GLY A 67 -21.13 5.14 -2.28
C GLY A 67 -21.85 4.37 -3.39
N VAL A 68 -21.94 4.94 -4.60
CA VAL A 68 -22.47 4.26 -5.79
C VAL A 68 -21.62 3.01 -6.10
N CYS A 69 -20.30 3.16 -6.15
CA CYS A 69 -19.38 2.06 -6.41
C CYS A 69 -19.49 0.93 -5.36
N ARG A 70 -19.69 1.29 -4.09
CA ARG A 70 -19.96 0.30 -3.02
C ARG A 70 -21.24 -0.48 -3.25
N ARG A 71 -22.32 0.17 -3.70
CA ARG A 71 -23.58 -0.51 -4.04
C ARG A 71 -23.37 -1.50 -5.18
N LEU A 72 -22.64 -1.10 -6.21
CA LEU A 72 -22.28 -1.99 -7.32
C LEU A 72 -21.45 -3.19 -6.85
N SER A 73 -20.40 -2.96 -6.05
CA SER A 73 -19.59 -4.06 -5.48
C SER A 73 -20.45 -5.03 -4.66
N LYS A 74 -21.41 -4.53 -3.87
CA LYS A 74 -22.38 -5.39 -3.15
C LYS A 74 -23.23 -6.24 -4.10
N VAL A 75 -23.75 -5.65 -5.18
CA VAL A 75 -24.54 -6.37 -6.19
C VAL A 75 -23.72 -7.48 -6.84
N LEU A 76 -22.49 -7.17 -7.28
CA LEU A 76 -21.60 -8.14 -7.93
C LEU A 76 -21.20 -9.31 -7.02
N ARG A 77 -21.24 -9.10 -5.69
CA ARG A 77 -20.98 -10.14 -4.69
C ARG A 77 -22.20 -11.03 -4.38
N THR A 78 -23.39 -10.71 -4.88
CA THR A 78 -24.59 -11.56 -4.71
C THR A 78 -24.43 -12.89 -5.44
N GLY A 79 -25.17 -13.92 -5.00
CA GLY A 79 -25.02 -15.28 -5.53
C GLY A 79 -25.25 -15.41 -7.05
N LYS A 80 -26.05 -14.53 -7.68
CA LYS A 80 -26.25 -14.52 -9.14
C LYS A 80 -24.96 -14.09 -9.85
N TYR A 81 -24.51 -12.86 -9.62
CA TYR A 81 -23.36 -12.29 -10.32
C TYR A 81 -22.04 -12.91 -9.90
N ARG A 82 -21.92 -13.34 -8.64
CA ARG A 82 -20.74 -14.07 -8.16
C ARG A 82 -20.50 -15.33 -8.96
N ARG A 83 -21.55 -16.11 -9.26
CA ARG A 83 -21.44 -17.31 -10.11
C ARG A 83 -21.03 -16.94 -11.52
N THR A 84 -21.70 -15.96 -12.14
CA THR A 84 -21.35 -15.49 -13.48
C THR A 84 -19.91 -15.01 -13.60
N LEU A 85 -19.39 -14.29 -12.60
CA LEU A 85 -17.99 -13.86 -12.54
C LEU A 85 -17.04 -15.06 -12.45
N MET A 86 -17.35 -16.05 -11.59
CA MET A 86 -16.56 -17.28 -11.46
C MET A 86 -16.54 -18.09 -12.76
N ASP A 87 -17.70 -18.28 -13.39
CA ASP A 87 -17.84 -19.01 -14.66
C ASP A 87 -17.07 -18.32 -15.79
N SER A 88 -16.95 -16.99 -15.71
CA SER A 88 -16.20 -16.16 -16.67
C SER A 88 -14.71 -15.98 -16.31
N ASN A 89 -14.21 -16.66 -15.27
CA ASN A 89 -12.86 -16.51 -14.73
C ASN A 89 -12.48 -15.05 -14.40
N LYS A 90 -13.43 -14.26 -13.89
CA LYS A 90 -13.25 -12.86 -13.50
C LYS A 90 -13.15 -12.72 -11.98
N PRO A 91 -12.36 -11.75 -11.48
CA PRO A 91 -12.25 -11.53 -10.05
C PRO A 91 -13.58 -11.06 -9.46
N ILE A 92 -13.84 -11.46 -8.22
CA ILE A 92 -14.98 -10.95 -7.47
C ILE A 92 -14.54 -9.65 -6.78
N PRO A 93 -15.24 -8.53 -6.99
CA PRO A 93 -14.84 -7.26 -6.39
C PRO A 93 -14.95 -7.34 -4.87
N THR A 94 -14.01 -6.69 -4.19
CA THR A 94 -14.00 -6.57 -2.74
C THR A 94 -14.86 -5.37 -2.30
N LEU A 95 -15.40 -5.42 -1.09
CA LEU A 95 -15.97 -4.24 -0.47
C LEU A 95 -14.88 -3.56 0.35
N ASP A 96 -14.85 -2.24 0.30
CA ASP A 96 -13.90 -1.46 1.07
C ASP A 96 -14.22 -1.45 2.57
N VAL A 97 -13.20 -1.11 3.35
CA VAL A 97 -13.27 -0.77 4.76
C VAL A 97 -13.25 0.74 4.85
N THR A 98 -14.35 1.34 5.30
CA THR A 98 -14.57 2.80 5.27
C THR A 98 -13.48 3.61 5.97
N THR A 99 -12.78 3.03 6.95
CA THR A 99 -11.69 3.67 7.69
C THR A 99 -10.31 3.46 7.06
N ARG A 100 -10.17 2.66 6.00
CA ARG A 100 -8.89 2.33 5.34
C ARG A 100 -8.94 2.67 3.85
N TRP A 101 -8.37 3.80 3.46
CA TRP A 101 -8.53 4.33 2.11
C TRP A 101 -7.93 3.40 1.03
N ASN A 102 -6.85 2.67 1.35
CA ASN A 102 -6.26 1.66 0.44
C ASN A 102 -7.30 0.63 -0.02
N SER A 103 -8.24 0.26 0.84
CA SER A 103 -9.30 -0.69 0.48
C SER A 103 -10.36 -0.07 -0.45
N THR A 104 -10.59 1.24 -0.34
CA THR A 104 -11.42 2.00 -1.28
C THR A 104 -10.75 2.04 -2.65
N TYR A 105 -9.45 2.36 -2.69
CA TYR A 105 -8.65 2.34 -3.92
C TYR A 105 -8.74 0.96 -4.61
N MET A 106 -8.43 -0.13 -3.88
CA MET A 106 -8.50 -1.49 -4.42
C MET A 106 -9.90 -1.89 -4.91
N MET A 107 -10.97 -1.47 -4.21
CA MET A 107 -12.33 -1.73 -4.64
C MET A 107 -12.61 -1.04 -5.99
N LEU A 108 -12.25 0.23 -6.12
CA LEU A 108 -12.45 0.99 -7.35
C LEU A 108 -11.63 0.42 -8.50
N SER A 109 -10.35 0.08 -8.28
CA SER A 109 -9.50 -0.56 -9.30
C SER A 109 -10.11 -1.86 -9.82
N LYS A 110 -10.58 -2.74 -8.93
CA LYS A 110 -11.23 -4.00 -9.33
C LYS A 110 -12.55 -3.79 -10.06
N LEU A 111 -13.34 -2.78 -9.68
CA LEU A 111 -14.56 -2.45 -10.41
C LEU A 111 -14.24 -1.95 -11.82
N PHE A 112 -13.19 -1.15 -11.96
CA PHE A 112 -12.74 -0.65 -13.26
C PHE A 112 -12.24 -1.78 -14.18
N GLU A 113 -11.49 -2.76 -13.64
CA GLU A 113 -11.12 -3.98 -14.38
C GLU A 113 -12.34 -4.79 -14.88
N LEU A 114 -13.48 -4.66 -14.19
CA LEU A 114 -14.72 -5.33 -14.54
C LEU A 114 -15.65 -4.45 -15.40
N LYS A 115 -15.25 -3.23 -15.76
CA LYS A 115 -16.10 -2.25 -16.48
C LYS A 115 -16.81 -2.86 -17.68
N GLU A 116 -16.07 -3.47 -18.60
CA GLU A 116 -16.63 -4.09 -19.80
C GLU A 116 -17.65 -5.19 -19.47
N PHE A 117 -17.35 -6.00 -18.45
CA PHE A 117 -18.28 -7.04 -18.00
C PHE A 117 -19.56 -6.41 -17.45
N ILE A 118 -19.46 -5.38 -16.62
CA ILE A 118 -20.59 -4.72 -15.99
C ILE A 118 -21.48 -4.03 -17.03
N GLU A 119 -20.88 -3.37 -18.03
CA GLU A 119 -21.59 -2.72 -19.14
C GLU A 119 -22.39 -3.71 -19.99
N THR A 120 -21.97 -4.99 -20.07
CA THR A 120 -22.76 -6.04 -20.75
C THR A 120 -23.97 -6.54 -19.93
N GLN A 121 -24.05 -6.23 -18.63
CA GLN A 121 -25.12 -6.72 -17.76
C GLN A 121 -26.30 -5.76 -17.73
N THR A 122 -27.28 -5.97 -18.61
CA THR A 122 -28.51 -5.16 -18.71
C THR A 122 -29.40 -5.18 -17.47
N THR A 123 -29.11 -6.04 -16.48
CA THR A 123 -29.89 -6.17 -15.23
C THR A 123 -29.26 -5.45 -14.04
N ILE A 124 -28.12 -4.77 -14.23
CA ILE A 124 -27.50 -3.93 -13.21
C ILE A 124 -27.94 -2.49 -13.45
N ASP A 125 -28.91 -2.02 -12.66
CA ASP A 125 -29.42 -0.64 -12.70
C ASP A 125 -28.64 0.25 -11.73
N ILE A 126 -27.34 0.39 -11.95
CA ILE A 126 -26.47 1.28 -11.17
C ILE A 126 -25.62 2.05 -12.18
N ASP A 127 -25.91 3.33 -12.31
CA ASP A 127 -25.12 4.25 -13.14
C ASP A 127 -23.81 4.58 -12.43
N VAL A 128 -22.68 4.32 -13.09
CA VAL A 128 -21.34 4.56 -12.56
C VAL A 128 -20.59 5.49 -13.51
N ASP A 129 -20.09 6.58 -12.96
CA ASP A 129 -19.18 7.47 -13.69
C ASP A 129 -17.79 6.82 -13.81
N TRP A 130 -17.59 6.06 -14.88
CA TRP A 130 -16.32 5.39 -15.15
C TRP A 130 -15.16 6.36 -15.44
N ILE A 131 -15.45 7.57 -15.93
CA ILE A 131 -14.43 8.59 -16.18
C ILE A 131 -13.90 9.07 -14.83
N TRP A 132 -14.81 9.35 -13.89
CA TRP A 132 -14.43 9.71 -12.53
C TRP A 132 -13.66 8.60 -11.83
N VAL A 133 -14.09 7.34 -11.97
CA VAL A 133 -13.38 6.19 -11.37
C VAL A 133 -11.96 6.08 -11.89
N GLU A 134 -11.75 6.21 -13.20
CA GLU A 134 -10.42 6.20 -13.81
C GLU A 134 -9.56 7.37 -13.31
N GLN A 135 -10.12 8.57 -13.25
CA GLN A 135 -9.45 9.76 -12.73
C GLN A 135 -9.05 9.59 -11.27
N TYR A 136 -9.93 9.04 -10.43
CA TYR A 136 -9.64 8.75 -9.03
C TYR A 136 -8.47 7.76 -8.92
N ILE A 137 -8.51 6.65 -9.66
CA ILE A 137 -7.45 5.63 -9.64
C ILE A 137 -6.12 6.26 -10.08
N SER A 138 -6.14 7.06 -11.15
CA SER A 138 -4.96 7.75 -11.64
C SER A 138 -4.39 8.73 -10.61
N ALA A 139 -5.23 9.59 -10.03
CA ALA A 139 -4.82 10.63 -9.09
C ALA A 139 -4.26 10.07 -7.77
N PHE A 140 -4.80 8.93 -7.29
CA PHE A 140 -4.39 8.34 -6.02
C PHE A 140 -3.38 7.18 -6.15
N LYS A 141 -2.96 6.84 -7.36
CA LYS A 141 -2.00 5.74 -7.61
C LYS A 141 -0.72 5.90 -6.79
N ASP A 142 -0.07 7.07 -6.90
CA ASP A 142 1.21 7.30 -6.22
C ASP A 142 1.05 7.32 -4.70
N ALA A 143 -0.06 7.87 -4.19
CA ALA A 143 -0.37 7.83 -2.77
C ALA A 143 -0.59 6.39 -2.26
N TYR A 144 -1.18 5.52 -3.09
CA TYR A 144 -1.44 4.13 -2.74
C TYR A 144 -0.13 3.35 -2.68
N GLU A 145 0.71 3.48 -3.71
CA GLU A 145 2.04 2.90 -3.75
C GLU A 145 2.93 3.40 -2.60
N ALA A 146 2.89 4.71 -2.32
CA ALA A 146 3.58 5.29 -1.17
C ALA A 146 3.08 4.68 0.14
N THR A 147 1.77 4.56 0.34
CA THR A 147 1.23 3.96 1.58
C THR A 147 1.71 2.52 1.77
N LEU A 148 1.79 1.72 0.70
CA LEU A 148 2.31 0.36 0.78
C LEU A 148 3.81 0.32 1.14
N LYS A 149 4.61 1.22 0.56
CA LYS A 149 6.04 1.36 0.91
C LYS A 149 6.21 1.78 2.37
N LEU A 150 5.42 2.75 2.83
CA LEU A 150 5.43 3.25 4.22
C LEU A 150 4.92 2.25 5.26
N GLN A 151 4.32 1.13 4.82
CA GLN A 151 3.87 0.05 5.70
C GLN A 151 4.89 -1.09 5.80
N GLN A 152 6.02 -1.03 5.08
CA GLN A 152 7.05 -2.06 5.14
C GLN A 152 7.76 -2.06 6.50
N GLU A 153 8.13 -3.25 6.98
CA GLU A 153 8.65 -3.45 8.35
C GLU A 153 10.01 -2.80 8.62
N GLN A 154 10.79 -2.51 7.56
CA GLN A 154 12.13 -1.91 7.66
C GLN A 154 12.13 -0.53 7.02
N LEU A 155 11.63 0.47 7.73
CA LEU A 155 11.77 1.88 7.36
C LEU A 155 12.76 2.54 8.32
N ALA A 156 13.92 2.92 7.80
CA ALA A 156 14.88 3.77 8.48
C ALA A 156 14.50 5.25 8.29
N TYR A 157 14.91 6.12 9.21
CA TYR A 157 14.72 7.56 9.06
C TYR A 157 15.38 8.12 7.80
N SER A 158 16.46 7.49 7.32
CA SER A 158 17.17 7.84 6.09
C SER A 158 16.39 7.50 4.81
N ASP A 159 15.29 6.76 4.90
CA ASP A 159 14.47 6.39 3.73
C ASP A 159 13.50 7.50 3.32
N PHE A 160 13.54 8.65 4.01
CA PHE A 160 12.74 9.85 3.82
C PHE A 160 13.62 11.06 3.54
#